data_AF-F3FTW8-F1
#
_entry.id   AF-F3FTW8-F1
#
_cell.length_a   1.000
_cell.length_b   1.000
_cell.length_c   1.000
_cell.angle_alpha   90.00
_cell.angle_beta   90.00
_cell.angle_gamma   90.00
#
_symmetry.space_group_name_H-M   'P 1'
#
loop_
_entity.id
_entity.type
_entity.pdbx_description
1 polymer ?
#
loop_
_entity_poly.entity_id
_entity_poly.type
_entity_poly.pdbx_seq_one_letter_code
_entity_poly.pdbx_strand_id
1 'polypeptide(L)' 'MIIGEKLHVEALFDTHTWTISYLVMDLHSKQCALIDSVLDYDPKSGRTRTESADRMIERAQSLGASVQWIFET' A
#
# COMPACT_ATOMS: atom_id res chain seq x y z
N MET A 1 -1.39 -11.79 4.28
CA MET A 1 -2.25 -12.88 4.80
C MET A 1 -3.46 -13.04 3.89
N ILE A 2 -4.06 -14.23 3.87
CA ILE A 2 -5.30 -14.49 3.13
C ILE A 2 -6.43 -14.61 4.15
N ILE A 3 -7.54 -13.90 3.91
CA ILE A 3 -8.78 -13.97 4.70
C ILE A 3 -9.82 -14.72 3.86
N GLY A 4 -10.36 -15.81 4.42
CA GLY A 4 -11.22 -16.72 3.67
C GLY A 4 -10.46 -17.36 2.51
N GLU A 5 -11.07 -17.39 1.32
CA GLU A 5 -10.47 -18.03 0.14
C GLU A 5 -9.89 -17.04 -0.89
N LYS A 6 -10.28 -15.77 -0.84
CA LYS A 6 -10.06 -14.83 -1.97
C LYS A 6 -9.45 -13.50 -1.60
N LEU A 7 -9.49 -13.11 -0.32
CA LEU A 7 -9.06 -11.77 0.09
C LEU A 7 -7.61 -11.81 0.54
N HIS A 8 -6.72 -11.20 -0.24
CA HIS A 8 -5.31 -11.03 0.10
C HIS A 8 -5.10 -9.66 0.74
N VAL A 9 -4.53 -9.64 1.95
CA VAL A 9 -4.23 -8.42 2.71
C VAL A 9 -2.77 -8.40 3.10
N GLU A 10 -2.06 -7.34 2.72
CA GLU A 10 -0.69 -7.07 3.17
C GLU A 10 -0.61 -5.74 3.88
N ALA A 11 0.07 -5.75 5.03
CA ALA A 11 0.39 -4.56 5.80
C ALA A 11 1.81 -4.10 5.47
N LEU A 12 1.96 -2.82 5.15
CA LEU A 12 3.24 -2.15 4.94
C LEU A 12 3.42 -1.12 6.05
N PHE A 13 4.34 -1.40 6.97
CA PHE A 13 4.64 -0.53 8.10
C PHE A 13 5.67 0.53 7.69
N ASP A 14 5.35 1.79 7.98
CA ASP A 14 6.30 2.90 7.96
C ASP A 14 6.82 3.17 9.37
N THR A 15 8.13 3.04 9.55
CA THR A 15 8.80 3.27 10.84
C THR A 15 8.92 4.74 11.22
N HIS A 16 8.76 5.66 10.26
CA HIS A 16 8.92 7.10 10.51
C HIS A 16 7.68 7.72 11.16
N THR A 17 6.49 7.28 10.75
CA THR A 17 5.19 7.79 11.20
C THR A 17 4.39 6.78 12.01
N TRP A 18 4.84 5.52 12.07
CA TRP A 18 4.11 4.39 12.65
C TRP A 18 2.79 4.07 11.93
N THR A 19 2.63 4.55 10.71
CA THR A 19 1.49 4.24 9.84
C THR A 19 1.57 2.80 9.35
N ILE A 20 0.42 2.14 9.28
CA ILE A 20 0.27 0.86 8.59
C ILE A 20 -0.58 1.12 7.35
N SER A 21 0.04 1.13 6.18
CA SER A 21 -0.65 1.15 4.91
C SER A 21 -1.05 -0.28 4.52
N TYR A 22 -2.14 -0.45 3.80
CA TYR A 22 -2.60 -1.77 3.35
C TYR A 22 -2.67 -1.88 1.84
N LEU A 23 -2.27 -3.05 1.34
CA LEU A 23 -2.63 -3.55 0.02
C LEU A 23 -3.69 -4.62 0.20
N VAL A 24 -4.88 -4.41 -0.36
CA VAL A 24 -6.00 -5.34 -0.28
C VAL A 24 -6.38 -5.75 -1.70
N MET A 25 -6.33 -7.05 -2.00
CA MET A 25 -6.51 -7.57 -3.36
C MET A 25 -7.45 -8.78 -3.38
N ASP A 26 -8.31 -8.83 -4.40
CA ASP A 26 -9.01 -10.07 -4.76
C ASP A 26 -8.08 -10.99 -5.55
N LEU A 27 -7.85 -12.21 -5.04
CA LEU A 27 -6.93 -13.18 -5.62
C LEU A 27 -7.34 -13.64 -7.03
N HIS A 28 -8.63 -13.60 -7.35
CA HIS A 28 -9.18 -14.08 -8.62
C HIS A 28 -9.04 -13.03 -9.73
N SER A 29 -9.63 -11.85 -9.55
CA SER A 29 -9.62 -10.77 -10.56
C SER A 29 -8.33 -9.97 -10.57
N LYS A 30 -7.51 -10.06 -9.51
CA LYS A 30 -6.34 -9.22 -9.25
C LYS A 30 -6.67 -7.74 -9.06
N GLN A 31 -7.94 -7.38 -8.88
CA GLN A 31 -8.32 -6.01 -8.51
C GLN A 31 -7.86 -5.70 -7.09
N CYS A 32 -7.33 -4.49 -6.89
CA CYS A 32 -6.63 -4.10 -5.68
C CYS A 32 -7.04 -2.71 -5.21
N ALA A 33 -7.05 -2.52 -3.89
CA ALA A 33 -7.14 -1.25 -3.20
C ALA A 33 -5.85 -1.00 -2.40
N LEU A 34 -5.39 0.24 -2.41
CA LEU A 34 -4.35 0.74 -1.50
C LEU A 34 -5.04 1.60 -0.43
N ILE A 35 -4.68 1.43 0.84
CA ILE A 35 -5.32 2.10 1.98
C ILE A 35 -4.25 2.81 2.81
N ASP A 36 -4.50 4.08 3.16
CA ASP A 36 -3.69 4.95 4.00
C ASP A 36 -2.22 5.00 3.53
N SER A 37 -2.02 5.37 2.27
CA SER A 37 -0.68 5.40 1.67
C SER A 37 0.17 6.56 2.21
N VAL A 38 1.49 6.33 2.37
CA VAL A 38 2.39 7.35 2.93
C VAL A 38 3.20 8.04 1.84
N LEU A 39 3.13 9.37 1.82
CA LEU A 39 4.14 10.23 1.18
C LEU A 39 5.16 10.65 2.26
N ASP A 40 6.40 10.17 2.11
CA ASP A 40 7.45 10.44 3.10
C ASP A 40 7.75 11.94 3.16
N TYR A 41 7.89 12.47 4.38
CA TYR A 41 8.12 13.90 4.60
C TYR A 41 9.17 14.15 5.69
N ASP A 42 10.19 14.96 5.35
CA ASP A 42 11.15 15.49 6.31
C ASP A 42 10.76 16.92 6.72
N PRO A 43 10.21 17.13 7.93
CA PRO A 43 9.79 18.44 8.40
C PRO A 43 10.94 19.43 8.60
N LYS A 44 12.19 18.96 8.74
CA LYS A 44 13.35 19.84 8.94
C LYS A 44 13.77 20.54 7.65
N SER A 45 13.53 19.90 6.51
CA SER A 45 13.92 20.43 5.19
C SER A 45 12.76 20.70 4.24
N GLY A 46 11.53 20.33 4.62
CA GLY A 46 10.35 20.47 3.77
C GLY A 46 10.36 19.53 2.55
N ARG A 47 11.25 18.52 2.54
CA ARG A 47 11.39 17.60 1.41
C ARG A 47 10.40 16.46 1.53
N THR A 48 9.79 16.12 0.41
CA THR A 48 9.03 14.89 0.24
C THR A 48 9.90 13.84 -0.44
N ARG A 49 9.59 12.57 -0.18
CA ARG A 49 10.12 11.42 -0.92
C ARG A 49 9.00 10.39 -1.13
N THR A 50 9.21 9.44 -2.02
CA THR A 50 8.19 8.49 -2.46
C THR A 50 8.52 7.06 -2.08
N GLU A 51 9.57 6.79 -1.30
CA GLU A 51 10.05 5.43 -1.08
C GLU A 51 8.97 4.52 -0.44
N SER A 52 8.13 5.06 0.45
CA SER A 52 7.00 4.33 1.03
C SER A 52 5.92 3.98 0.00
N ALA A 53 5.53 4.94 -0.84
CA ALA A 53 4.54 4.72 -1.91
C ALA A 53 5.09 3.80 -3.01
N ASP A 54 6.37 3.94 -3.38
CA ASP A 54 7.05 3.12 -4.39
C ASP A 54 7.06 1.64 -3.98
N ARG A 55 7.26 1.33 -2.69
CA ARG A 55 7.14 -0.04 -2.16
C ARG A 55 5.74 -0.63 -2.36
N MET A 56 4.68 0.16 -2.23
CA MET A 56 3.31 -0.30 -2.50
C MET A 56 3.10 -0.56 -3.99
N ILE A 57 3.64 0.31 -4.86
CA ILE A 57 3.58 0.18 -6.33
C ILE A 57 4.31 -1.08 -6.78
N GLU A 58 5.56 -1.26 -6.36
CA GLU A 58 6.37 -2.44 -6.66
C GLU A 58 5.66 -3.71 -6.20
N ARG A 59 5.04 -3.67 -5.01
CA ARG A 59 4.30 -4.82 -4.51
C ARG A 59 3.08 -5.14 -5.36
N ALA A 60 2.26 -4.14 -5.70
CA ALA A 60 1.11 -4.33 -6.58
C ALA A 60 1.53 -4.89 -7.95
N GLN A 61 2.60 -4.37 -8.55
CA GLN A 61 3.16 -4.88 -9.81
C GLN A 61 3.63 -6.33 -9.68
N SER A 62 4.36 -6.67 -8.61
CA SER A 62 4.84 -8.04 -8.37
C SER A 62 3.72 -9.06 -8.22
N LEU A 63 2.54 -8.62 -7.77
CA LEU A 63 1.33 -9.44 -7.62
C LEU A 63 0.50 -9.52 -8.91
N GLY A 64 0.87 -8.79 -9.97
CA GLY A 64 0.04 -8.61 -11.16
C GLY A 64 -1.27 -7.91 -10.85
N ALA A 65 -1.29 -7.09 -9.79
CA ALA A 65 -2.49 -6.43 -9.30
C ALA A 65 -2.85 -5.21 -10.16
N SER A 66 -4.15 -4.99 -10.35
CA SER A 66 -4.71 -3.78 -10.96
C SER A 66 -5.33 -2.91 -9.89
N VAL A 67 -4.71 -1.77 -9.59
CA VAL A 67 -5.23 -0.83 -8.59
C VAL A 67 -6.48 -0.16 -9.12
N GLN A 68 -7.60 -0.36 -8.42
CA GLN A 68 -8.90 0.24 -8.73
C GLN A 68 -9.25 1.36 -7.75
N TRP A 69 -8.70 1.29 -6.53
CA TRP A 69 -9.05 2.20 -5.45
C TRP A 69 -7.82 2.64 -4.66
N ILE A 70 -7.85 3.90 -4.23
CA ILE A 70 -6.94 4.48 -3.25
C ILE A 70 -7.85 5.09 -2.18
N PHE A 71 -7.78 4.57 -0.96
CA PHE A 71 -8.62 4.97 0.16
C PHE A 71 -7.81 5.60 1.28
N GLU A 72 -8.45 6.52 1.98
CA GLU A 72 -7.98 7.14 3.22
C GLU A 72 -9.10 6.98 4.28
N THR A 73 -8.73 6.80 5.55
CA THR A 73 -9.66 6.59 6.68
C THR A 73 -10.14 7.85 7.39
#